data_AF-T1AEZ6-F1
#
_entry.id   AF-T1AEZ6-F1
#
_cell.length_a   1.000
_cell.length_b   1.000
_cell.length_c   1.000
_cell.angle_alpha   90.00
_cell.angle_beta   90.00
_cell.angle_gamma   90.00
#
_symmetry.space_group_name_H-M   'P 1'
#
loop_
_entity.id
_entity.type
_entity.pdbx_description
1 polymer ?
#
loop_
_entity_poly.entity_id
_entity_poly.type
_entity_poly.pdbx_seq_one_letter_code
_entity_poly.pdbx_strand_id
1 'polypeptide(L)'
;MCGASFSKSTVSALCAGLDPRVRAFNERRLTAEYPFVLVDALVLTVREEDCVVSKAALIASAIRADGVREILGIQIGDSESFATWNDFFKWLKGRGLKGVRWVI
;
A
#
# COMPACT_ATOMS: atom_id res chain seq x y z
N MET A 1 28.24 -3.83 10.72
CA MET A 1 28.42 -2.50 11.35
C MET A 1 28.38 -2.51 12.88
N CYS A 2 28.22 -3.65 13.57
CA CYS A 2 28.36 -3.72 15.04
C CYS A 2 29.19 -4.94 15.52
N GLY A 3 30.03 -5.53 14.66
CA GLY A 3 30.70 -6.81 14.95
C GLY A 3 29.78 -8.04 14.99
N ALA A 4 28.47 -7.86 15.10
CA ALA A 4 27.46 -8.91 15.02
C ALA A 4 27.16 -9.31 13.55
N SER A 5 27.01 -10.61 13.33
CA SER A 5 26.56 -11.21 12.07
C SER A 5 25.18 -11.84 12.27
N PHE A 6 24.28 -11.64 11.31
CA PHE A 6 22.94 -12.22 11.31
C PHE A 6 22.73 -13.00 10.02
N SER A 7 22.08 -14.16 10.14
CA SER A 7 21.69 -14.92 8.96
C SER A 7 20.53 -14.23 8.21
N LYS A 8 20.41 -14.50 6.91
CA LYS A 8 19.28 -13.99 6.09
C LYS A 8 17.93 -14.40 6.66
N SER A 9 17.82 -15.64 7.17
CA SER A 9 16.60 -16.16 7.78
C SER A 9 16.27 -15.46 9.09
N THR A 10 17.27 -15.13 9.92
CA THR A 10 17.07 -14.32 11.14
C THR A 10 16.49 -12.95 10.81
N VAL A 11 17.05 -12.25 9.80
CA VAL A 11 16.54 -10.94 9.38
C VAL A 11 15.12 -11.07 8.84
N SER A 12 14.84 -12.07 8.01
CA SER A 12 13.50 -12.32 7.47
C SER A 12 12.46 -12.58 8.57
N ALA A 13 12.81 -13.37 9.59
CA ALA A 13 11.92 -13.66 10.71
C ALA A 13 11.63 -12.40 11.54
N LEU A 14 12.62 -11.53 11.74
CA LEU A 14 12.42 -10.26 12.42
C LEU A 14 11.51 -9.32 11.62
N CYS A 15 11.67 -9.28 10.30
CA CYS A 15 10.80 -8.49 9.41
C CYS A 15 9.34 -8.97 9.44
N ALA A 16 9.09 -10.28 9.53
CA ALA A 16 7.73 -10.82 9.68
C ALA A 16 7.02 -10.31 10.95
N GLY A 17 7.78 -9.96 12.00
CA GLY A 17 7.24 -9.30 13.18
C GLY A 17 6.64 -7.89 12.93
N LEU A 18 6.91 -7.29 11.76
CA LEU A 18 6.33 -6.00 11.36
C LEU A 18 4.96 -6.15 10.70
N ASP A 19 4.57 -7.34 10.24
CA ASP A 19 3.33 -7.56 9.49
C ASP A 19 2.08 -7.03 10.22
N PRO A 20 1.92 -7.21 11.54
CA PRO A 20 0.77 -6.64 12.25
C PRO A 20 0.76 -5.10 12.22
N ARG A 21 1.93 -4.46 12.28
CA ARG A 21 2.05 -3.00 12.23
C ARG A 21 1.76 -2.47 10.83
N VAL A 22 2.27 -3.16 9.80
CA VAL A 22 1.99 -2.84 8.40
C VAL A 22 0.50 -2.97 8.11
N ARG A 23 -0.13 -4.07 8.55
CA ARG A 23 -1.57 -4.28 8.43
C ARG A 23 -2.35 -3.19 9.14
N ALA A 24 -2.04 -2.90 10.40
CA ALA A 24 -2.73 -1.86 11.17
C ALA A 24 -2.62 -0.48 10.50
N PHE A 25 -1.45 -0.13 9.95
CA PHE A 25 -1.28 1.08 9.16
C PHE A 25 -2.14 1.08 7.90
N ASN A 26 -2.13 -0.03 7.16
CA ASN A 26 -2.81 -0.14 5.87
C ASN A 26 -4.33 -0.24 6.01
N GLU A 27 -4.85 -0.76 7.12
CA GLU A 27 -6.30 -0.93 7.37
C GLU A 27 -6.89 0.21 8.20
N ARG A 28 -6.08 1.15 8.71
CA ARG A 28 -6.56 2.25 9.56
C ARG A 28 -7.69 3.05 8.91
N ARG A 29 -8.61 3.57 9.73
CA ARG A 29 -9.64 4.51 9.28
C ARG A 29 -9.03 5.83 8.79
N LEU A 30 -9.57 6.36 7.72
CA LEU A 30 -9.25 7.66 7.16
C LEU A 30 -10.28 8.67 7.68
N THR A 31 -9.85 9.63 8.50
CA THR A 31 -10.75 10.52 9.23
C THR A 31 -10.79 11.95 8.70
N ALA A 32 -9.81 12.33 7.87
CA ALA A 32 -9.71 13.67 7.29
C ALA A 32 -10.48 13.79 5.96
N GLU A 33 -10.46 15.00 5.38
CA GLU A 33 -10.81 15.21 3.98
C GLU A 33 -9.55 15.21 3.11
N TYR A 34 -9.66 14.61 1.93
CA TYR A 34 -8.56 14.35 1.02
C TYR A 34 -8.85 14.95 -0.36
N PRO A 35 -8.74 16.27 -0.54
CA PRO A 35 -9.08 16.93 -1.81
C PRO A 35 -8.29 16.43 -3.01
N PHE A 36 -7.04 16.00 -2.81
CA PHE A 36 -6.16 15.50 -3.87
C PHE A 36 -5.66 14.11 -3.52
N VAL A 37 -5.92 13.14 -4.39
CA VAL A 37 -5.40 11.77 -4.29
C VAL A 37 -4.47 11.54 -5.46
N LEU A 38 -3.26 11.09 -5.18
CA LEU A 38 -2.28 10.67 -6.18
C LEU A 38 -2.19 9.14 -6.15
N VAL A 39 -2.35 8.52 -7.30
CA VAL A 39 -2.26 7.08 -7.45
C VAL A 39 -1.11 6.68 -8.36
N ASP A 40 -0.47 5.56 -8.02
CA ASP A 40 0.62 5.01 -8.80
C ASP A 40 0.57 3.48 -8.72
N ALA A 41 1.18 2.82 -9.71
CA ALA A 41 1.33 1.38 -9.75
C ALA A 41 2.80 1.02 -9.98
N LEU A 42 3.35 0.22 -9.06
CA LEU A 42 4.68 -0.33 -9.19
C LEU A 42 4.58 -1.80 -9.63
N VAL A 43 5.15 -2.12 -10.79
CA VAL A 43 5.24 -3.51 -11.25
C VAL A 43 6.34 -4.23 -10.45
N LEU A 44 5.96 -5.30 -9.77
CA LEU A 44 6.81 -6.14 -8.95
C LEU A 44 6.96 -7.52 -9.59
N THR A 45 8.19 -8.01 -9.68
CA THR A 45 8.47 -9.40 -10.03
C THR A 45 8.47 -10.22 -8.75
N VAL A 46 7.50 -11.12 -8.60
CA VAL A 46 7.32 -11.95 -7.41
C VAL A 46 7.30 -13.43 -7.76
N ARG A 47 7.60 -14.28 -6.78
CA ARG A 47 7.47 -15.73 -6.92
C ARG A 47 6.19 -16.18 -6.24
N GLU A 48 5.31 -16.84 -6.99
CA GLU A 48 4.01 -17.34 -6.55
C GLU A 48 3.79 -18.71 -7.21
N GLU A 49 3.32 -19.71 -6.46
CA GLU A 49 3.05 -21.07 -6.97
C GLU A 49 4.16 -21.63 -7.89
N ASP A 50 5.41 -21.54 -7.41
CA ASP A 50 6.64 -21.97 -8.11
C ASP A 50 6.97 -21.25 -9.43
N CYS A 51 6.17 -20.28 -9.85
CA CYS A 51 6.42 -19.45 -11.03
C CYS A 51 6.81 -18.01 -10.65
N VAL A 52 7.49 -17.32 -11.58
CA VAL A 52 7.84 -15.90 -11.44
C VAL A 52 6.84 -15.09 -12.25
N VAL A 53 6.08 -14.23 -11.58
CA VAL A 53 4.99 -13.45 -12.17
C VAL A 53 5.16 -11.97 -11.88
N SER A 54 4.61 -11.14 -12.77
CA SER A 54 4.48 -9.71 -12.54
C SER A 54 3.19 -9.42 -11.77
N LYS A 55 3.28 -8.70 -10.66
CA LYS A 55 2.15 -8.15 -9.91
C LYS A 55 2.22 -6.63 -9.91
N ALA A 56 1.09 -5.97 -9.67
CA ALA A 56 1.04 -4.52 -9.51
C ALA A 56 0.84 -4.17 -8.03
N ALA A 57 1.74 -3.36 -7.47
CA ALA A 57 1.52 -2.71 -6.19
C ALA A 57 0.85 -1.35 -6.44
N LEU A 58 -0.46 -1.30 -6.22
CA LEU A 58 -1.25 -0.07 -6.26
C LEU A 58 -0.99 0.75 -5.01
N ILE A 59 -0.62 2.01 -5.18
CA ILE A 59 -0.27 2.92 -4.09
C ILE A 59 -1.17 4.14 -4.19
N ALA A 60 -1.81 4.52 -3.09
CA ALA A 60 -2.52 5.79 -2.97
C ALA A 60 -1.84 6.67 -1.92
N SER A 61 -1.48 7.88 -2.33
CA SER A 61 -1.12 8.97 -1.41
C SER A 61 -2.10 10.11 -1.58
N ALA A 62 -2.27 10.94 -0.56
CA ALA A 62 -3.18 12.07 -0.67
C ALA A 62 -2.70 13.27 0.14
N ILE A 63 -3.12 14.45 -0.31
CA ILE A 63 -2.96 15.70 0.42
C ILE A 63 -4.26 15.95 1.15
N ARG A 64 -4.20 16.00 2.48
CA ARG A 64 -5.32 16.35 3.34
C ARG A 64 -5.70 17.81 3.18
N ALA A 65 -6.90 18.19 3.62
CA ALA A 65 -7.35 19.58 3.62
C ALA A 65 -6.44 20.52 4.43
N ASP A 66 -5.68 20.00 5.40
CA ASP A 66 -4.68 20.76 6.17
C ASP A 66 -3.29 20.85 5.50
N GLY A 67 -3.18 20.37 4.26
CA GLY A 67 -1.96 20.42 3.45
C GLY A 67 -0.97 19.28 3.71
N VAL A 68 -1.22 18.40 4.68
CA VAL A 68 -0.31 17.28 4.98
C VAL A 68 -0.50 16.14 3.98
N ARG A 69 0.61 15.64 3.41
CA ARG A 69 0.61 14.45 2.57
C ARG A 69 0.76 13.18 3.41
N GLU A 70 -0.06 12.18 3.15
CA GLU A 70 0.08 10.85 3.74
C GLU A 70 -0.20 9.72 2.73
N ILE A 71 0.35 8.53 2.99
CA ILE A 71 0.02 7.31 2.25
C ILE A 71 -1.30 6.77 2.79
N LEU A 72 -2.31 6.67 1.93
CA LEU A 72 -3.63 6.15 2.29
C LEU A 72 -3.61 4.63 2.37
N GLY A 73 -2.93 3.97 1.45
CA GLY A 73 -2.75 2.53 1.48
C GLY A 73 -2.04 1.97 0.25
N ILE A 74 -1.73 0.69 0.34
CA ILE A 74 -1.07 -0.11 -0.69
C ILE A 74 -1.85 -1.41 -0.86
N GLN A 75 -2.10 -1.84 -2.09
CA GLN A 75 -2.71 -3.12 -2.39
C GLN A 75 -1.96 -3.82 -3.52
N ILE A 76 -1.66 -5.11 -3.34
CA ILE A 76 -1.08 -5.93 -4.40
C ILE A 76 -2.24 -6.52 -5.22
N GLY A 77 -2.18 -6.34 -6.53
CA GLY A 77 -3.11 -6.90 -7.49
C GLY A 77 -2.40 -7.69 -8.58
N ASP A 78 -3.16 -8.54 -9.27
CA ASP A 78 -2.63 -9.40 -10.33
C ASP A 78 -2.25 -8.64 -11.60
N SER A 79 -2.84 -7.47 -11.82
CA SER A 79 -2.57 -6.60 -12.98
C SER A 79 -3.01 -5.16 -12.72
N GLU A 80 -2.60 -4.22 -13.58
CA GLU A 80 -3.12 -2.84 -13.62
C GLU A 80 -4.47 -2.76 -14.33
N SER A 81 -5.39 -3.69 -14.02
CA SER A 81 -6.71 -3.70 -14.64
C SER A 81 -7.64 -2.67 -14.02
N PHE A 82 -8.67 -2.27 -14.78
CA PHE A 82 -9.76 -1.44 -14.27
C PHE A 82 -10.42 -2.05 -13.02
N ALA A 83 -10.61 -3.37 -12.99
CA ALA A 83 -11.20 -4.06 -11.85
C ALA A 83 -10.35 -3.91 -10.58
N THR A 84 -9.03 -4.08 -10.72
CA THR A 84 -8.07 -3.95 -9.62
C THR A 84 -8.08 -2.53 -9.04
N TRP A 85 -8.09 -1.50 -9.89
CA TRP A 85 -8.22 -0.10 -9.44
C TRP A 85 -9.57 0.20 -8.79
N ASN A 86 -10.66 -0.30 -9.37
CA ASN A 86 -12.01 -0.12 -8.81
C ASN A 86 -12.13 -0.71 -7.40
N ASP A 87 -11.59 -1.92 -7.19
CA ASP A 87 -11.60 -2.56 -5.88
C ASP A 87 -10.70 -1.83 -4.88
N PHE A 88 -9.54 -1.33 -5.32
CA PHE A 88 -8.67 -0.49 -4.49
C PHE A 88 -9.36 0.80 -4.03
N PHE A 89 -10.03 1.52 -4.94
CA PHE A 89 -10.76 2.73 -4.57
C PHE A 89 -11.97 2.44 -3.69
N LYS A 90 -12.71 1.35 -3.93
CA LYS A 90 -13.80 0.91 -3.04
C LYS A 90 -13.27 0.61 -1.64
N TRP A 91 -12.13 -0.06 -1.53
CA TRP A 91 -11.48 -0.35 -0.26
C TRP A 91 -11.07 0.93 0.49
N LEU A 92 -10.48 1.91 -0.20
CA LEU A 92 -10.18 3.22 0.39
C LEU A 92 -11.44 3.97 0.85
N LYS A 93 -12.52 3.96 0.05
CA LYS A 93 -13.81 4.57 0.42
C LYS A 93 -14.44 3.87 1.63
N GLY A 94 -14.38 2.54 1.70
CA GLY A 94 -14.84 1.76 2.85
C GLY A 94 -14.07 2.10 4.14
N ARG A 95 -12.82 2.55 4.02
CA ARG A 95 -12.00 3.03 5.14
C ARG A 95 -12.24 4.48 5.53
N GLY A 96 -13.04 5.25 4.76
CA GLY A 96 -13.41 6.63 5.06
C GLY A 96 -12.86 7.69 4.11
N LEU A 97 -12.26 7.31 2.98
CA LEU A 97 -11.82 8.28 1.97
C LEU A 97 -13.01 9.14 1.48
N LYS A 98 -12.91 10.45 1.69
CA LYS A 98 -13.93 11.44 1.34
C LYS A 98 -13.33 12.81 1.00
N GLY A 99 -14.14 13.65 0.33
CA GLY A 99 -13.75 15.01 -0.04
C GLY A 99 -12.86 15.10 -1.28
N VAL A 100 -12.69 14.00 -2.03
CA VAL A 100 -11.85 13.94 -3.23
C VAL A 100 -12.40 14.86 -4.31
N ARG A 101 -11.57 15.79 -4.79
CA ARG A 101 -11.87 16.70 -5.90
C ARG A 101 -11.08 16.35 -7.15
N TRP A 102 -9.86 15.85 -6.96
CA TRP A 102 -8.97 15.46 -8.04
C TRP A 102 -8.25 14.16 -7.70
N VAL A 103 -8.15 13.30 -8.72
CA VAL A 103 -7.28 12.12 -8.72
C VAL A 103 -6.22 12.35 -9.79
N ILE A 104 -4.96 12.15 -9.43
CA ILE A 104 -3.78 12.37 -10.27
C ILE A 104 -3.05 11.03 -10.42
#